data_AF-A0A7C7BNU1-F1
#
_entry.id   AF-A0A7C7BNU1-F1
#
_cell.length_a   1.000
_cell.length_b   1.000
_cell.length_c   1.000
_cell.angle_alpha   90.00
_cell.angle_beta   90.00
_cell.angle_gamma   90.00
#
_symmetry.space_group_name_H-M   'P 1'
#
loop_
_entity.id
_entity.type
_entity.pdbx_description
1 polymer ?
#
loop_
_entity_poly.entity_id
_entity_poly.type
_entity_poly.pdbx_seq_one_letter_code
_entity_poly.pdbx_strand_id
1 'polypeptide(L)' 'AFGNLIGSNIFNILGIIGVTALVTDIPVLEATLDFDVYWMLGISVLVLPFMIYRRQVRRIEGVILLALYITYIAFLII' A
#
# COMPACT_ATOMS: atom_id res chain seq x y z
N ALA A 1 4.22 -17.17 -3.98
CA ALA A 1 4.07 -16.24 -2.84
C ALA A 1 3.44 -14.89 -3.21
N PHE A 2 3.51 -14.41 -4.46
CA PHE A 2 2.99 -13.09 -4.85
C PHE A 2 1.49 -12.88 -4.60
N GLY A 3 0.67 -13.90 -4.89
CA GLY A 3 -0.76 -13.88 -4.56
C GLY A 3 -1.05 -13.76 -3.06
N ASN A 4 -0.15 -14.25 -2.19
CA ASN A 4 -0.30 -14.06 -0.75
C ASN A 4 -0.06 -12.61 -0.35
N LEU A 5 0.95 -11.95 -0.94
CA LEU A 5 1.24 -10.54 -0.67
C LEU A 5 0.07 -9.64 -1.07
N ILE A 6 -0.54 -9.86 -2.24
CA ILE A 6 -1.70 -9.08 -2.67
C ILE A 6 -2.92 -9.45 -1.82
N GLY A 7 -3.17 -10.74 -1.64
CA GLY A 7 -4.32 -11.25 -0.90
C GLY A 7 -4.35 -10.76 0.55
N SER A 8 -3.20 -10.74 1.23
CA SER A 8 -3.10 -10.23 2.60
C SER A 8 -3.35 -8.73 2.67
N ASN A 9 -2.89 -7.92 1.71
CA ASN A 9 -3.15 -6.48 1.68
C ASN A 9 -4.64 -6.18 1.43
N ILE A 10 -5.25 -6.87 0.46
CA ILE A 10 -6.69 -6.74 0.18
C ILE A 10 -7.51 -7.18 1.41
N PHE A 11 -7.16 -8.30 2.04
CA PHE A 11 -7.85 -8.79 3.23
C PHE A 11 -7.66 -7.86 4.43
N ASN A 12 -6.49 -7.25 4.63
CA ASN A 12 -6.28 -6.31 5.72
C ASN A 12 -7.12 -5.04 5.54
N ILE A 13 -7.22 -4.50 4.33
CA ILE A 13 -8.01 -3.28 4.08
C ILE A 13 -9.52 -3.60 4.08
N LEU A 14 -9.97 -4.57 3.28
CA LEU A 14 -11.40 -4.82 3.14
C LEU A 14 -11.96 -5.68 4.28
N GLY A 15 -11.19 -6.67 4.74
CA GLY A 15 -11.60 -7.57 5.81
C GLY A 15 -11.40 -6.92 7.18
N ILE A 16 -10.15 -6.64 7.57
CA ILE A 16 -9.87 -6.16 8.93
C ILE A 16 -10.37 -4.72 9.12
N ILE A 17 -9.88 -3.76 8.32
CA ILE A 17 -10.27 -2.35 8.47
C ILE A 17 -11.76 -2.19 8.14
N GLY A 18 -12.23 -2.79 7.04
CA GLY A 18 -13.64 -2.71 6.64
C GLY A 18 -14.61 -3.23 7.70
N VAL A 19 -14.36 -4.40 8.29
CA VAL A 19 -15.21 -4.91 9.39
C VAL A 19 -15.07 -4.04 10.64
N THR A 20 -13.87 -3.57 10.97
CA THR A 20 -13.67 -2.71 12.14
C THR A 20 -14.46 -1.40 12.03
N ALA A 21 -14.48 -0.80 10.84
CA ALA A 21 -15.22 0.43 10.54
C ALA A 21 -16.76 0.27 10.63
N LEU A 22 -17.29 -0.96 10.50
CA LEU A 22 -18.71 -1.23 10.71
C LEU A 22 -19.08 -1.29 12.20
N VAL A 23 -18.13 -1.62 13.06
CA VAL A 23 -18.36 -1.82 14.50
C VAL A 23 -18.06 -0.55 15.29
N THR A 24 -17.01 0.18 14.90
CA THR A 24 -16.51 1.36 15.61
C THR A 24 -16.09 2.42 14.61
N ASP A 25 -16.30 3.69 14.97
CA ASP A 25 -15.78 4.82 14.21
C ASP A 25 -14.25 4.86 14.29
N ILE A 26 -13.60 4.84 13.13
CA ILE A 26 -12.15 4.88 13.01
C ILE A 26 -11.77 6.33 12.71
N PRO A 27 -11.19 7.09 13.67
CA PRO A 27 -10.81 8.46 13.43
C PRO A 27 -9.72 8.51 12.35
N VAL A 28 -10.03 9.15 11.22
CA VAL A 28 -9.10 9.36 10.11
C VAL A 28 -8.59 10.79 10.19
N LEU A 29 -7.26 10.98 10.20
CA LEU A 29 -6.68 12.31 10.10
C LEU A 29 -6.86 12.87 8.69
N GLU A 30 -7.09 14.18 8.55
CA GLU A 30 -7.16 14.84 7.24
C GLU A 30 -5.92 14.59 6.40
N ALA A 31 -4.73 14.60 7.03
CA ALA A 31 -3.46 14.26 6.37
C ALA A 31 -3.46 12.86 5.74
N THR A 32 -4.16 11.89 6.33
CA THR A 32 -4.27 10.54 5.76
C THR A 32 -5.10 10.53 4.49
N LEU A 33 -6.17 11.34 4.41
CA LEU A 33 -7.00 11.44 3.21
C LEU A 33 -6.31 12.25 2.10
N ASP A 34 -5.60 13.32 2.46
CA ASP A 34 -5.01 14.26 1.50
C ASP A 34 -3.59 13.87 1.05
N PHE A 35 -2.90 13.00 1.79
CA PHE A 35 -1.52 12.61 1.49
C PHE A 35 -1.34 11.09 1.44
N ASP A 36 -1.59 10.39 2.55
CA ASP A 36 -1.26 8.96 2.67
C ASP A 36 -1.99 8.10 1.62
N VAL A 37 -3.29 8.37 1.41
CA VAL A 37 -4.12 7.67 0.42
C VAL A 37 -3.54 7.79 -1.00
N TYR A 38 -3.08 8.97 -1.40
CA TYR A 38 -2.52 9.18 -2.75
C TYR A 38 -1.18 8.46 -2.92
N TRP A 39 -0.33 8.45 -1.90
CA TRP A 39 0.92 7.66 -1.93
C TRP A 39 0.64 6.17 -2.02
N MET A 40 -0.28 5.66 -1.20
CA MET A 40 -0.65 4.24 -1.21
C MET A 40 -1.27 3.82 -2.55
N LEU A 41 -2.13 4.66 -3.14
CA LEU A 41 -2.69 4.42 -4.48
C LEU A 41 -1.62 4.44 -5.56
N GLY A 42 -0.73 5.44 -5.56
CA GLY A 42 0.35 5.55 -6.53
C GLY A 42 1.29 4.35 -6.52
N ILE A 43 1.71 3.91 -5.32
CA ILE A 43 2.55 2.72 -5.16
C ILE A 43 1.79 1.46 -5.61
N SER A 44 0.50 1.33 -5.27
CA SER A 44 -0.32 0.20 -5.69
C SER A 44 -0.45 0.10 -7.20
N VAL A 45 -0.67 1.24 -7.87
CA VAL A 45 -0.71 1.32 -9.35
C VAL A 45 0.63 0.99 -9.96
N LEU A 46 1.74 1.45 -9.36
CA LEU A 46 3.09 1.13 -9.82
C LEU A 46 3.40 -0.38 -9.73
N VAL A 47 2.83 -1.07 -8.75
CA VAL A 47 2.98 -2.52 -8.59
C VAL A 47 2.19 -3.30 -9.65
N LEU A 48 1.02 -2.80 -10.12
CA LEU A 48 0.18 -3.47 -11.13
C LEU A 48 0.90 -3.96 -12.39
N PRO A 49 1.70 -3.15 -13.12
CA PRO A 49 2.41 -3.62 -14.32
C PRO A 49 3.41 -4.72 -13.99
N PHE A 50 4.08 -4.68 -12.83
CA PHE A 50 4.96 -5.78 -12.41
C PHE A 50 4.19 -7.09 -12.22
N MET A 51 2.94 -7.00 -11.77
CA MET A 51 2.07 -8.16 -11.60
C MET A 51 1.60 -8.73 -12.94
N ILE A 52 1.12 -7.87 -13.84
CA ILE A 52 0.48 -8.27 -15.10
C ILE A 52 1.52 -8.83 -16.07
N TYR A 53 2.67 -8.18 -16.21
CA TYR A 53 3.64 -8.53 -17.25
C TYR A 53 4.63 -9.61 -16.83
N ARG A 54 5.02 -9.70 -15.55
CA ARG A 54 6.14 -10.58 -15.14
C ARG A 54 5.85 -11.50 -13.97
N ARG A 55 4.71 -11.37 -13.27
CA ARG A 55 4.28 -12.21 -12.12
C ARG A 55 5.35 -12.44 -11.03
N GLN A 56 6.43 -11.67 -11.06
CA GLN A 56 7.63 -11.82 -10.23
C GLN A 56 8.26 -10.44 -10.03
N VAL A 57 8.64 -10.16 -8.78
CA VAL A 57 9.41 -8.97 -8.40
C VAL A 57 10.87 -9.39 -8.31
N ARG A 58 11.75 -8.80 -9.13
CA ARG A 58 13.20 -9.05 -9.09
C ARG A 58 13.82 -8.03 -8.13
N ARG A 59 15.14 -8.17 -7.90
CA ARG A 59 15.86 -7.32 -6.95
C ARG A 59 15.73 -5.82 -7.28
N ILE A 60 15.71 -5.46 -8.56
CA ILE A 60 15.65 -4.05 -8.96
C ILE A 60 14.27 -3.46 -8.63
N GLU A 61 13.17 -4.16 -8.96
CA GLU A 61 11.83 -3.69 -8.60
C GLU A 61 11.67 -3.61 -7.06
N GLY A 62 12.21 -4.57 -6.32
CA GLY A 62 12.24 -4.54 -4.86
C GLY A 62 13.01 -3.34 -4.29
N VAL A 63 14.16 -3.00 -4.86
CA VAL A 63 14.94 -1.81 -4.45
C VAL A 63 14.18 -0.51 -4.74
N ILE A 64 13.49 -0.42 -5.89
CA ILE A 64 12.67 0.74 -6.23
C ILE A 64 11.53 0.90 -5.22
N LEU A 65 10.81 -0.18 -4.91
CA LEU A 65 9.73 -0.17 -3.91
C LEU A 65 10.25 0.20 -2.51
N LEU A 66 11.42 -0.30 -2.14
CA LEU A 66 12.06 0.05 -0.86
C LEU A 66 12.46 1.52 -0.80
N ALA A 67 13.04 2.06 -1.88
CA ALA A 67 13.40 3.47 -1.97
C ALA A 67 12.16 4.37 -1.86
N LEU A 68 11.07 4.04 -2.56
CA LEU A 68 9.78 4.74 -2.44
C LEU A 68 9.24 4.71 -1.01
N TYR A 69 9.32 3.56 -0.33
CA TYR A 69 8.91 3.44 1.06
C TYR A 69 9.74 4.33 2.00
N ILE A 70 11.07 4.37 1.82
CA ILE A 70 11.95 5.25 2.60
C ILE A 70 11.62 6.72 2.34
N THR A 71 11.38 7.10 1.08
CA THR A 71 10.98 8.46 0.72
C THR A 71 9.65 8.85 1.37
N TYR A 72 8.65 7.97 1.35
CA TYR A 72 7.38 8.19 2.04
C TYR A 72 7.57 8.43 3.54
N ILE A 73 8.35 7.57 4.23
CA ILE A 73 8.65 7.74 5.65
C ILE A 73 9.39 9.05 5.92
N ALA A 74 10.35 9.43 5.07
CA ALA A 74 11.06 10.69 5.22
C ALA A 74 10.13 11.89 5.11
N PHE A 75 9.19 11.89 4.15
CA PHE A 75 8.18 12.95 4.02
C PHE A 75 7.19 12.97 5.19
N LEU A 76 6.86 11.81 5.77
CA LEU A 76 5.95 11.73 6.91
C LEU A 76 6.57 12.29 8.21
N ILE A 77 7.89 12.17 8.36
CA ILE A 77 8.61 12.62 9.55
C ILE A 77 8.91 14.12 9.52
N ILE A 78 9.10 14.70 8.32
CA ILE A 78 9.43 16.11 8.11
C ILE A 78 8.15 16.96 8.17
#